data_AF-A0A2V3ISP7-F1
#
_entry.id   AF-A0A2V3ISP7-F1
#
_cell.length_a   1.000
_cell.length_b   1.000
_cell.length_c   1.000
_cell.angle_alpha   90.00
_cell.angle_beta   90.00
_cell.angle_gamma   90.00
#
_symmetry.space_group_name_H-M   'P 1'
#
loop_
_entity.id
_entity.type
_entity.pdbx_description
1 polymer ?
#
loop_
_entity_poly.entity_id
_entity_poly.type
_entity_poly.pdbx_seq_one_letter_code
_entity_poly.pdbx_strand_id
1 'polypeptide(L)'
;MNFGRVSLITGGCLLTGLLGNRLLLTPLDGLTATQSRADILGVIAGATLVLYGLARAEVSERRASVEMGGIQVKSGFEGSNAEVAERCAQAVIDGIEGAKSVAVMVRGEGRFFLGQFSTEAPATHMVEEGIVAKAMGSGKRAYLADMKVVPVRETEFGFLPQKCQCVLVQPASEDVCVIVGADRPRALTGQDFGWVQAICDRMGGYLSKEAK
;
A
#
# COMPACT_ATOMS: atom_id res chain seq x y z
N MET A 1 7.32 -12.97 -1.92
CA MET A 1 8.35 -13.35 -2.92
C MET A 1 8.49 -12.22 -3.93
N ASN A 2 9.68 -11.64 -4.12
CA ASN A 2 9.85 -10.51 -5.05
C ASN A 2 10.00 -11.05 -6.48
N PHE A 3 8.88 -11.16 -7.18
CA PHE A 3 8.81 -11.73 -8.53
C PHE A 3 9.74 -11.03 -9.54
N GLY A 4 10.02 -9.73 -9.37
CA GLY A 4 10.98 -9.00 -10.20
C GLY A 4 12.41 -9.51 -10.00
N ARG A 5 12.84 -9.70 -8.75
CA ARG A 5 14.18 -10.25 -8.44
C ARG A 5 14.35 -11.68 -8.93
N VAL A 6 13.33 -12.52 -8.77
CA VAL A 6 13.35 -13.91 -9.25
C VAL A 6 13.52 -13.92 -10.77
N SER A 7 12.70 -13.14 -11.49
CA SER A 7 12.79 -13.05 -12.95
C SER A 7 14.16 -12.54 -13.44
N LEU A 8 14.73 -11.54 -12.76
CA LEU A 8 16.05 -10.99 -13.10
C LEU A 8 17.16 -12.05 -12.96
N ILE A 9 17.18 -12.77 -11.83
CA ILE A 9 18.18 -13.81 -11.56
C ILE A 9 18.02 -14.96 -12.55
N THR A 10 16.79 -15.45 -12.77
CA THR A 10 16.51 -16.54 -13.71
C THR A 10 16.91 -16.16 -15.14
N GLY A 11 16.56 -14.95 -15.59
CA GLY A 11 16.97 -14.45 -16.91
C GLY A 11 18.48 -14.32 -17.05
N GLY A 12 19.16 -13.78 -16.04
CA GLY A 12 20.62 -13.67 -16.01
C GLY A 12 21.33 -15.03 -16.05
N CYS A 13 20.88 -15.99 -15.24
CA CYS A 13 21.41 -17.36 -15.25
C CYS A 13 21.21 -18.05 -16.61
N LEU A 14 20.04 -17.87 -17.24
CA LEU A 14 19.75 -18.43 -18.56
C LEU A 14 20.70 -17.87 -19.63
N LEU A 15 20.87 -16.55 -19.68
CA LEU A 15 21.78 -15.90 -20.65
C LEU A 15 23.24 -16.29 -20.41
N THR A 16 23.66 -16.35 -19.15
CA THR A 16 25.03 -16.77 -18.77
C THR A 16 25.27 -18.22 -19.14
N GLY A 17 24.28 -19.10 -18.92
CA GLY A 17 24.32 -20.50 -19.32
C GLY A 17 24.43 -20.67 -20.83
N LEU A 18 23.65 -19.92 -21.61
CA LEU A 18 23.73 -19.94 -23.08
C LEU A 18 25.08 -19.44 -23.59
N LEU A 19 25.59 -18.36 -23.01
CA LEU A 19 26.92 -17.83 -23.36
C LEU A 19 28.02 -18.85 -23.03
N GLY A 20 27.97 -19.47 -21.85
CA GLY A 20 28.89 -20.52 -21.44
C GLY A 20 28.81 -21.74 -22.37
N ASN A 21 27.60 -22.20 -22.70
CA ASN A 21 27.39 -23.26 -23.67
C ASN A 21 28.01 -22.93 -25.03
N ARG A 22 27.88 -21.67 -25.45
CA ARG A 22 28.39 -21.20 -26.74
C ARG A 22 29.91 -21.08 -26.79
N LEU A 23 30.54 -20.60 -25.72
CA LEU A 23 31.97 -20.34 -25.69
C LEU A 23 32.80 -21.55 -25.28
N LEU A 24 32.25 -22.45 -24.43
CA LEU A 24 33.02 -23.52 -23.80
C LEU A 24 32.70 -24.91 -24.36
N LEU A 25 31.47 -25.16 -24.80
CA LEU A 25 30.98 -26.51 -25.11
C LEU A 25 30.72 -26.76 -26.60
N THR A 26 30.61 -25.71 -27.41
CA THR A 26 30.30 -25.85 -28.85
C THR A 26 31.42 -25.26 -29.72
N PRO A 27 32.26 -26.06 -30.39
CA PRO A 27 33.22 -25.54 -31.36
C PRO A 27 32.50 -24.92 -32.58
N LEU A 28 33.08 -23.87 -33.18
CA LEU A 28 32.46 -23.09 -34.28
C LEU A 28 32.15 -23.91 -35.54
N ASP A 29 32.74 -25.10 -35.68
CA ASP A 29 32.75 -25.85 -36.94
C ASP A 29 31.62 -26.90 -37.07
N GLY A 30 30.72 -27.01 -36.07
CA GLY A 30 29.76 -28.12 -35.96
C GLY A 30 28.33 -27.73 -35.58
N LEU A 31 27.89 -26.53 -35.91
CA LEU A 31 26.57 -26.04 -35.49
C LEU A 31 25.41 -26.71 -36.25
N THR A 32 24.55 -27.40 -35.52
CA THR A 32 23.28 -27.88 -36.09
C THR A 32 22.27 -26.72 -36.18
N ALA A 33 21.46 -26.73 -37.25
CA ALA A 33 20.40 -25.74 -37.43
C ALA A 33 19.41 -25.71 -36.24
N THR A 34 19.17 -26.87 -35.61
CA THR A 34 18.31 -27.00 -34.43
C THR A 34 18.90 -26.31 -33.21
N GLN A 35 20.22 -26.44 -32.99
CA GLN A 35 20.91 -25.79 -31.89
C GLN A 35 20.90 -24.27 -32.02
N SER A 36 21.13 -23.75 -33.24
CA SER A 36 21.04 -22.29 -33.49
C SER A 36 19.64 -21.73 -33.20
N ARG A 37 18.57 -22.45 -33.56
CA ARG A 37 17.19 -22.04 -33.27
C ARG A 37 16.88 -22.06 -31.77
N ALA A 38 17.37 -23.08 -31.06
CA ALA A 38 17.22 -23.18 -29.61
C ALA A 38 17.95 -22.03 -28.88
N ASP A 39 19.18 -21.70 -29.31
CA ASP A 39 19.95 -20.58 -28.76
C ASP A 39 19.20 -19.25 -28.93
N ILE A 40 18.61 -18.99 -30.11
CA ILE A 40 17.81 -17.78 -30.38
C ILE A 40 16.62 -17.71 -29.42
N LEU A 41 15.85 -18.80 -29.28
CA LEU A 41 14.71 -18.84 -28.36
C LEU A 41 15.14 -18.62 -26.90
N GLY A 42 16.27 -19.20 -26.50
CA GLY A 42 16.85 -19.02 -25.17
C GLY A 42 17.27 -17.57 -24.90
N VAL A 43 17.89 -16.90 -25.87
CA VAL A 43 18.25 -15.48 -25.76
C VAL A 43 17.01 -14.61 -25.63
N ILE A 44 15.98 -14.85 -26.46
CA ILE A 44 14.71 -14.10 -26.38
C ILE A 44 14.06 -14.29 -25.01
N ALA A 45 13.98 -15.53 -24.51
CA ALA A 45 13.41 -15.84 -23.21
C ALA A 45 14.20 -15.17 -22.07
N GLY A 46 15.53 -15.26 -22.10
CA GLY A 46 16.41 -14.65 -21.10
C GLY A 46 16.30 -13.12 -21.08
N ALA A 47 16.35 -12.49 -22.26
CA ALA A 47 16.18 -11.04 -22.39
C ALA A 47 14.80 -10.57 -21.90
N THR A 48 13.73 -11.31 -22.22
CA THR A 48 12.37 -10.99 -21.76
C THR A 48 12.26 -11.07 -20.24
N LEU A 49 12.85 -12.09 -19.60
CA LEU A 49 12.87 -12.24 -18.15
C LEU A 49 13.67 -11.13 -17.45
N VAL A 50 14.79 -10.71 -18.03
CA VAL A 50 15.59 -9.58 -17.53
C VAL A 50 14.80 -8.28 -17.66
N LEU A 51 14.22 -7.99 -18.83
CA LEU A 51 13.40 -6.80 -19.05
C LEU A 51 12.20 -6.75 -18.11
N TYR A 52 11.51 -7.87 -17.90
CA TYR A 52 10.43 -7.96 -16.92
C TYR A 52 10.90 -7.67 -15.50
N GLY A 53 12.07 -8.21 -15.11
CA GLY A 53 12.70 -7.94 -13.82
C GLY A 53 13.04 -6.46 -13.62
N LEU A 54 13.62 -5.82 -14.64
CA LEU A 54 13.99 -4.41 -14.63
C LEU A 54 12.77 -3.49 -14.61
N ALA A 55 11.77 -3.74 -15.45
CA ALA A 55 10.53 -2.96 -15.49
C ALA A 55 9.79 -2.98 -14.14
N ARG A 56 9.92 -4.07 -13.37
CA ARG A 56 9.38 -4.15 -12.01
C ARG A 56 10.27 -3.51 -10.94
N ALA A 57 11.57 -3.37 -11.21
CA ALA A 57 12.51 -2.69 -10.32
C ALA A 57 12.38 -1.16 -10.41
N GLU A 58 12.16 -0.63 -11.61
CA GLU A 58 12.06 0.82 -11.88
C GLU A 58 10.82 1.47 -11.26
N VAL A 59 9.71 0.74 -11.07
CA VAL A 59 8.47 1.29 -10.49
C VAL A 59 8.59 1.61 -8.99
N SER A 60 9.64 1.12 -8.32
CA SER A 60 9.92 1.48 -6.94
C SER A 60 10.82 2.71 -6.85
N GLU A 61 10.43 3.83 -7.47
CA GLU A 61 10.99 5.13 -7.09
C GLU A 61 10.73 5.33 -5.60
N ARG A 62 11.77 5.13 -4.80
CA ARG A 62 11.73 5.22 -3.35
C ARG A 62 11.60 6.70 -2.99
N ARG A 63 10.38 7.22 -3.08
CA ARG A 63 10.05 8.56 -2.58
C ARG A 63 10.49 8.63 -1.13
N ALA A 64 11.30 9.63 -0.82
CA ALA A 64 11.85 9.80 0.52
C ALA A 64 10.69 9.84 1.52
N SER A 65 10.67 8.88 2.44
CA SER A 65 9.77 8.91 3.60
C SER A 65 10.14 10.13 4.43
N VAL A 66 9.12 10.85 4.89
CA VAL A 66 9.27 12.00 5.76
C VAL A 66 8.88 11.57 7.17
N GLU A 67 9.69 11.92 8.17
CA GLU A 67 9.26 11.78 9.56
C GLU A 67 8.02 12.65 9.79
N MET A 68 6.88 12.02 10.05
CA MET A 68 5.61 12.71 10.12
C MET A 68 5.49 13.60 11.38
N GLY A 69 6.29 13.34 12.41
CA GLY A 69 6.20 14.02 13.70
C GLY A 69 4.92 13.66 14.46
N GLY A 70 4.62 14.42 15.50
CA GLY A 70 3.41 14.23 16.32
C GLY A 70 3.59 13.27 17.48
N ILE A 71 2.47 12.79 18.02
CA ILE A 71 2.42 11.86 19.16
C ILE A 71 2.03 10.46 18.71
N GLN A 72 2.66 9.45 19.31
CA GLN A 72 2.23 8.07 19.13
C GLN A 72 0.97 7.84 19.98
N VAL A 73 -0.15 7.60 19.32
CA VAL A 73 -1.44 7.33 19.93
C VAL A 73 -1.80 5.86 19.72
N LYS A 74 -2.27 5.24 20.79
CA LYS A 74 -3.00 3.99 20.75
C LYS A 74 -4.22 4.19 21.63
N SER A 75 -5.32 4.66 21.05
CA SER A 75 -6.59 4.76 21.77
C SER A 75 -7.27 3.40 21.76
N GLY A 76 -7.86 2.98 22.88
CA GLY A 76 -8.73 1.82 22.89
C GLY A 76 -10.04 2.13 22.16
N PHE A 77 -10.61 1.14 21.50
CA PHE A 77 -12.02 1.17 21.15
C PHE A 77 -12.79 0.63 22.36
N GLU A 78 -13.85 1.31 22.79
CA GLU A 78 -14.69 0.83 23.88
C GLU A 78 -15.75 -0.11 23.30
N GLY A 79 -15.73 -1.40 23.68
CA GLY A 79 -16.68 -2.39 23.18
C GLY A 79 -16.17 -3.84 23.23
N SER A 80 -17.04 -4.79 22.89
CA SER A 80 -16.70 -6.21 22.79
C SER A 80 -15.82 -6.53 21.57
N ASN A 81 -15.85 -5.72 20.50
CA ASN A 81 -14.99 -5.88 19.32
C ASN A 81 -13.73 -5.02 19.34
N ALA A 82 -13.35 -4.47 20.50
CA ALA A 82 -12.16 -3.63 20.64
C ALA A 82 -10.88 -4.31 20.11
N GLU A 83 -10.71 -5.59 20.44
CA GLU A 83 -9.56 -6.39 19.96
C GLU A 83 -9.57 -6.53 18.44
N VAL A 84 -10.75 -6.67 17.83
CA VAL A 84 -10.88 -6.80 16.37
C VAL A 84 -10.51 -5.49 15.69
N ALA A 85 -11.01 -4.35 16.19
CA ALA A 85 -10.67 -3.03 15.67
C ALA A 85 -9.16 -2.79 15.73
N GLU A 86 -8.55 -3.07 16.88
CA GLU A 86 -7.10 -2.91 17.06
C GLU A 86 -6.29 -3.79 16.11
N ARG A 87 -6.64 -5.08 16.01
CA ARG A 87 -5.94 -6.02 15.13
C ARG A 87 -6.09 -5.65 13.66
N CYS A 88 -7.27 -5.23 13.25
CA CYS A 88 -7.50 -4.81 11.87
C CYS A 88 -6.73 -3.53 11.55
N ALA A 89 -6.71 -2.54 12.45
CA ALA A 89 -5.92 -1.32 12.26
C ALA A 89 -4.41 -1.61 12.23
N GLN A 90 -3.92 -2.50 13.11
CA GLN A 90 -2.53 -2.93 13.11
C GLN A 90 -2.17 -3.63 11.78
N ALA A 91 -3.04 -4.50 11.27
CA ALA A 91 -2.84 -5.17 9.98
C ALA A 91 -2.78 -4.21 8.78
N VAL A 92 -3.44 -3.04 8.87
CA VAL A 92 -3.32 -1.98 7.86
C VAL A 92 -1.94 -1.33 7.93
N ILE A 93 -1.46 -0.97 9.14
CA ILE A 93 -0.14 -0.36 9.33
C ILE A 93 0.97 -1.32 8.88
N ASP A 94 0.92 -2.58 9.30
CA ASP A 94 1.94 -3.57 9.00
C ASP A 94 1.93 -3.99 7.53
N GLY A 95 0.75 -3.94 6.88
CA GLY A 95 0.58 -4.33 5.49
C GLY A 95 1.06 -3.29 4.49
N ILE A 96 1.27 -2.03 4.89
CA ILE A 96 1.56 -0.92 3.99
C ILE A 96 2.85 -0.22 4.44
N GLU A 97 3.92 -0.33 3.65
CA GLU A 97 5.28 0.14 3.96
C GLU A 97 5.38 1.65 4.32
N GLY A 98 4.38 2.47 3.99
CA GLY A 98 4.33 3.90 4.33
C GLY A 98 3.21 4.33 5.29
N ALA A 99 2.29 3.44 5.68
CA ALA A 99 1.20 3.81 6.59
C ALA A 99 1.77 3.97 8.01
N LYS A 100 1.49 5.10 8.67
CA LYS A 100 1.84 5.28 10.10
C LYS A 100 0.68 5.75 10.96
N SER A 101 -0.48 6.03 10.37
CA SER A 101 -1.66 6.51 11.10
C SER A 101 -2.88 5.78 10.58
N VAL A 102 -3.68 5.20 11.47
CA VAL A 102 -4.98 4.62 11.15
C VAL A 102 -5.99 5.15 12.16
N ALA A 103 -6.99 5.84 11.64
CA ALA A 103 -8.15 6.29 12.40
C ALA A 103 -9.40 5.54 11.93
N VAL A 104 -10.27 5.17 12.85
CA VAL A 104 -11.56 4.54 12.57
C VAL A 104 -12.66 5.42 13.10
N MET A 105 -13.56 5.79 12.18
CA MET A 105 -14.76 6.55 12.44
C MET A 105 -15.93 5.59 12.53
N VAL A 106 -16.80 5.79 13.52
CA VAL A 106 -18.09 5.11 13.64
C VAL A 106 -19.16 6.16 13.91
N ARG A 107 -20.20 6.21 13.07
CA ARG A 107 -21.32 7.16 13.14
C ARG A 107 -20.88 8.62 13.18
N GLY A 108 -19.96 8.99 12.30
CA GLY A 108 -19.46 10.35 12.18
C GLY A 108 -18.46 10.78 13.26
N GLU A 109 -18.17 9.93 14.24
CA GLU A 109 -17.24 10.23 15.33
C GLU A 109 -16.00 9.32 15.28
N GLY A 110 -14.84 9.88 15.60
CA GLY A 110 -13.63 9.09 15.74
C GLY A 110 -13.59 8.25 17.01
N ARG A 111 -13.57 6.93 16.85
CA ARG A 111 -13.64 5.96 17.96
C ARG A 111 -12.33 5.23 18.23
N PHE A 112 -11.45 5.12 17.24
CA PHE A 112 -10.19 4.41 17.41
C PHE A 112 -9.08 5.06 16.61
N PHE A 113 -7.90 5.15 17.23
CA PHE A 113 -6.71 5.80 16.67
C PHE A 113 -5.48 4.98 17.01
N LEU A 114 -4.73 4.60 15.98
CA LEU A 114 -3.49 3.85 16.11
C LEU A 114 -2.41 4.46 15.22
N GLY A 115 -1.26 4.77 15.81
CA GLY A 115 -0.12 5.31 15.08
C GLY A 115 0.23 6.75 15.45
N GLN A 116 0.78 7.50 14.50
CA GLN A 116 1.21 8.89 14.72
C GLN A 116 0.07 9.88 14.43
N PHE A 117 -0.20 10.79 15.35
CA PHE A 117 -1.25 11.81 15.21
C PHE A 117 -0.74 13.20 15.59
N SER A 118 -1.50 14.24 15.20
CA SER A 118 -1.18 15.63 15.52
C SER A 118 -1.11 15.87 17.03
N THR A 119 -0.19 16.75 17.45
CA THR A 119 -0.14 17.29 18.82
C THR A 119 -1.11 18.46 19.02
N GLU A 120 -1.49 19.12 17.93
CA GLU A 120 -2.23 20.39 17.96
C GLU A 120 -3.75 20.18 17.93
N ALA A 121 -4.20 19.15 17.19
CA ALA A 121 -5.60 18.76 17.13
C ALA A 121 -5.74 17.36 17.73
N PRO A 122 -6.51 17.19 18.83
CA PRO A 122 -6.76 15.88 19.40
C PRO A 122 -7.38 14.95 18.37
N ALA A 123 -7.08 13.66 18.46
CA ALA A 123 -7.63 12.64 17.57
C ALA A 123 -9.18 12.68 17.51
N THR A 124 -9.82 13.08 18.61
CA THR A 124 -11.26 13.29 18.76
C THR A 124 -11.88 14.37 17.84
N HIS A 125 -11.09 15.17 17.14
CA HIS A 125 -11.57 16.16 16.16
C HIS A 125 -11.91 15.58 14.78
N MET A 126 -11.92 14.25 14.62
CA MET A 126 -12.31 13.62 13.37
C MET A 126 -13.85 13.71 13.18
N VAL A 127 -14.28 14.45 12.15
CA VAL A 127 -15.71 14.70 11.83
C VAL A 127 -16.02 14.23 10.41
N GLU A 128 -17.24 13.74 10.18
CA GLU A 128 -17.75 13.38 8.86
C GLU A 128 -18.16 14.61 8.05
N GLU A 129 -17.17 15.28 7.46
CA GLU A 129 -17.39 16.42 6.56
C GLU A 129 -16.64 16.26 5.23
N GLY A 130 -17.02 17.06 4.24
CA GLY A 130 -16.34 17.22 2.95
C GLY A 130 -15.97 15.91 2.25
N ILE A 131 -14.68 15.59 2.20
CA ILE A 131 -14.17 14.40 1.50
C ILE A 131 -14.63 13.11 2.19
N VAL A 132 -14.67 13.09 3.52
CA VAL A 132 -15.10 11.93 4.29
C VAL A 132 -16.59 11.67 4.08
N ALA A 133 -17.43 12.71 4.23
CA ALA A 133 -18.87 12.61 3.98
C ALA A 133 -19.18 12.16 2.55
N LYS A 134 -18.44 12.65 1.55
CA LYS A 134 -18.61 12.24 0.14
C LYS A 134 -18.20 10.78 -0.09
N ALA A 135 -17.12 10.33 0.55
CA ALA A 135 -16.68 8.94 0.47
C ALA A 135 -17.73 8.00 1.11
N MET A 136 -18.21 8.35 2.30
CA MET A 136 -19.26 7.62 3.00
C MET A 136 -20.57 7.57 2.21
N GLY A 137 -21.08 8.72 1.76
CA GLY A 137 -22.33 8.79 1.01
C GLY A 137 -22.28 8.11 -0.37
N SER A 138 -21.10 7.98 -0.98
CA SER A 138 -20.94 7.25 -2.26
C SER A 138 -20.57 5.78 -2.08
N GLY A 139 -20.17 5.36 -0.87
CA GLY A 139 -19.56 4.05 -0.59
C GLY A 139 -18.24 3.80 -1.34
N LYS A 140 -17.66 4.83 -1.97
CA LYS A 140 -16.43 4.72 -2.75
C LYS A 140 -15.27 5.35 -1.99
N ARG A 141 -14.12 4.68 -2.02
CA ARG A 141 -12.87 5.22 -1.46
C ARG A 141 -12.50 6.57 -2.07
N ALA A 142 -11.96 7.45 -1.23
CA ALA A 142 -11.30 8.67 -1.66
C ALA A 142 -9.80 8.56 -1.35
N TYR A 143 -8.96 8.77 -2.37
CA TYR A 143 -7.51 8.69 -2.22
C TYR A 143 -6.86 10.03 -2.56
N LEU A 144 -6.25 10.64 -1.55
CA LEU A 144 -5.51 11.88 -1.65
C LEU A 144 -4.02 11.55 -1.78
N ALA A 145 -3.57 11.44 -3.03
CA ALA A 145 -2.22 11.03 -3.40
C ALA A 145 -1.11 11.98 -2.92
N ASP A 146 -1.44 13.26 -2.72
CA ASP A 146 -0.53 14.29 -2.22
C ASP A 146 -1.33 15.29 -1.38
N MET A 147 -1.01 15.40 -0.09
CA MET A 147 -1.69 16.31 0.83
C MET A 147 -1.29 17.78 0.64
N LYS A 148 -0.24 18.10 -0.12
CA LYS A 148 0.17 19.48 -0.40
C LYS A 148 -0.83 20.22 -1.30
N VAL A 149 -1.58 19.48 -2.11
CA VAL A 149 -2.57 20.05 -3.04
C VAL A 149 -3.98 20.06 -2.46
N VAL A 150 -4.17 19.59 -1.23
CA VAL A 150 -5.48 19.47 -0.58
C VAL A 150 -5.76 20.76 0.22
N PRO A 151 -6.72 21.61 -0.22
CA PRO A 151 -6.99 22.88 0.44
C PRO A 151 -7.63 22.74 1.82
N VAL A 152 -8.31 21.61 2.08
CA VAL A 152 -9.07 21.32 3.31
C VAL A 152 -8.27 20.49 4.33
N ARG A 153 -6.95 20.44 4.20
CA ARG A 153 -6.07 19.61 5.05
C ARG A 153 -6.28 19.89 6.53
N GLU A 154 -6.25 21.16 6.92
CA GLU A 154 -6.27 21.56 8.34
C GLU A 154 -7.65 21.39 8.97
N THR A 155 -8.72 21.58 8.19
CA THR A 155 -10.10 21.50 8.67
C THR A 155 -10.61 20.06 8.75
N GLU A 156 -10.36 19.23 7.74
CA GLU A 156 -10.88 17.85 7.69
C GLU A 156 -9.89 16.80 8.24
N PHE A 157 -8.58 17.04 8.09
CA PHE A 157 -7.52 16.09 8.45
C PHE A 157 -6.54 16.64 9.49
N GLY A 158 -6.94 17.68 10.24
CA GLY A 158 -6.08 18.32 11.24
C GLY A 158 -5.60 17.37 12.35
N PHE A 159 -6.33 16.29 12.62
CA PHE A 159 -5.95 15.23 13.56
C PHE A 159 -4.75 14.39 13.07
N LEU A 160 -4.49 14.33 11.76
CA LEU A 160 -3.30 13.66 11.21
C LEU A 160 -2.06 14.54 11.39
N PRO A 161 -0.84 13.96 11.44
CA PRO A 161 0.38 14.76 11.57
C PRO A 161 0.52 15.80 10.45
N GLN A 162 1.05 16.99 10.78
CA GLN A 162 1.27 18.08 9.82
C GLN A 162 2.13 17.69 8.61
N LYS A 163 3.00 16.69 8.76
CA LYS A 163 3.84 16.18 7.66
C LYS A 163 3.28 14.94 6.98
N CYS A 164 2.03 14.55 7.25
CA CYS A 164 1.35 13.49 6.49
C CYS A 164 1.33 13.85 5.00
N GLN A 165 1.71 12.90 4.13
CA GLN A 165 1.94 13.16 2.70
C GLN A 165 0.82 12.63 1.81
N CYS A 166 0.14 11.55 2.21
CA CYS A 166 -1.03 11.05 1.49
C CYS A 166 -2.03 10.42 2.45
N VAL A 167 -3.30 10.47 2.07
CA VAL A 167 -4.41 9.98 2.89
C VAL A 167 -5.32 9.09 2.07
N LEU A 168 -5.72 7.96 2.63
CA LEU A 168 -6.79 7.12 2.11
C LEU A 168 -7.99 7.21 3.04
N VAL A 169 -9.16 7.51 2.49
CA VAL A 169 -10.45 7.40 3.16
C VAL A 169 -11.17 6.22 2.55
N GLN A 170 -11.39 5.18 3.35
CA GLN A 170 -11.97 3.91 2.93
C GLN A 170 -13.24 3.64 3.76
N PRO A 171 -14.43 3.79 3.15
CA PRO A 171 -15.67 3.31 3.76
C PRO A 171 -15.58 1.79 3.99
N ALA A 172 -15.99 1.36 5.17
CA ALA A 172 -16.05 -0.04 5.60
C ALA A 172 -17.50 -0.54 5.72
N SER A 173 -18.43 0.33 6.07
CA SER A 173 -19.88 0.11 6.03
C SER A 173 -20.59 1.47 5.93
N GLU A 174 -21.93 1.51 6.00
CA GLU A 174 -22.71 2.76 5.96
C GLU A 174 -22.34 3.73 7.11
N ASP A 175 -21.97 3.19 8.28
CA ASP A 175 -21.66 3.99 9.47
C ASP A 175 -20.16 3.97 9.85
N VAL A 176 -19.32 3.22 9.13
CA VAL A 176 -17.91 3.01 9.52
C VAL A 176 -16.98 3.42 8.39
N CYS A 177 -16.02 4.28 8.72
CA CYS A 177 -14.96 4.71 7.82
C CYS A 177 -13.58 4.46 8.42
N VAL A 178 -12.63 4.02 7.60
CA VAL A 178 -11.21 3.91 7.99
C VAL A 178 -10.42 4.97 7.24
N ILE A 179 -9.62 5.75 7.96
CA ILE A 179 -8.74 6.78 7.41
C ILE A 179 -7.30 6.37 7.68
N VAL A 180 -6.50 6.30 6.62
CA VAL A 180 -5.09 5.89 6.68
C VAL A 180 -4.20 7.05 6.24
N GLY A 181 -3.29 7.46 7.12
CA GLY A 181 -2.26 8.47 6.84
C GLY A 181 -0.91 7.82 6.58
N ALA A 182 -0.21 8.30 5.54
CA ALA A 182 1.10 7.81 5.16
C ALA A 182 2.17 8.91 5.04
N ASP A 183 3.42 8.48 5.14
CA ASP A 183 4.62 9.32 5.28
C ASP A 183 5.27 9.73 3.95
N ARG A 184 4.75 9.26 2.81
CA ARG A 184 5.25 9.55 1.45
C ARG A 184 4.09 9.79 0.48
N PRO A 185 4.25 10.66 -0.54
CA PRO A 185 3.19 10.89 -1.52
C PRO A 185 3.03 9.65 -2.41
N ARG A 186 1.79 9.32 -2.80
CA ARG A 186 1.43 8.09 -3.53
C ARG A 186 1.96 6.80 -2.86
N ALA A 187 1.91 6.73 -1.53
CA ALA A 187 2.44 5.59 -0.79
C ALA A 187 1.69 4.27 -1.05
N LEU A 188 0.43 4.34 -1.50
CA LEU A 188 -0.44 3.18 -1.67
C LEU A 188 -0.55 2.79 -3.15
N THR A 189 -0.50 1.49 -3.38
CA THR A 189 -0.63 0.84 -4.69
C THR A 189 -2.02 0.21 -4.86
N GLY A 190 -2.31 -0.29 -6.07
CA GLY A 190 -3.55 -1.04 -6.33
C GLY A 190 -3.72 -2.28 -5.44
N GLN A 191 -2.62 -2.95 -5.09
CA GLN A 191 -2.63 -4.08 -4.18
C GLN A 191 -3.00 -3.64 -2.76
N ASP A 192 -2.46 -2.51 -2.31
CA ASP A 192 -2.74 -1.96 -0.97
C ASP A 192 -4.21 -1.55 -0.86
N PHE A 193 -4.81 -0.98 -1.91
CA PHE A 193 -6.24 -0.68 -1.89
C PHE A 193 -7.10 -1.93 -1.73
N GLY A 194 -6.73 -3.04 -2.38
CA GLY A 194 -7.41 -4.33 -2.20
C GLY A 194 -7.24 -4.89 -0.78
N TRP A 195 -6.03 -4.76 -0.22
CA TRP A 195 -5.72 -5.17 1.15
C TRP A 195 -6.55 -4.39 2.18
N VAL A 196 -6.56 -3.06 2.09
CA VAL A 196 -7.34 -2.20 3.01
C VAL A 196 -8.83 -2.48 2.87
N GLN A 197 -9.34 -2.64 1.64
CA GLN A 197 -10.75 -3.00 1.42
C GLN A 197 -11.12 -4.30 2.13
N ALA A 198 -10.32 -5.37 1.96
CA ALA A 198 -10.60 -6.66 2.59
C ALA A 198 -10.61 -6.59 4.12
N ILE A 199 -9.73 -5.78 4.71
CA ILE A 199 -9.73 -5.53 6.15
C ILE A 199 -10.96 -4.73 6.56
N CYS A 200 -11.32 -3.69 5.80
CA CYS A 200 -12.48 -2.84 6.07
C CYS A 200 -13.79 -3.63 5.98
N ASP A 201 -13.96 -4.51 4.99
CA ASP A 201 -15.15 -5.36 4.87
C ASP A 201 -15.34 -6.24 6.10
N ARG A 202 -14.23 -6.77 6.64
CA ARG A 202 -14.26 -7.55 7.88
C ARG A 202 -14.57 -6.68 9.08
N MET A 203 -13.85 -5.58 9.24
CA MET A 203 -13.98 -4.65 10.38
C MET A 203 -15.39 -4.03 10.45
N GLY A 204 -15.92 -3.56 9.33
CA GLY A 204 -17.25 -2.96 9.22
C GLY A 204 -18.35 -3.93 9.66
N GLY A 205 -18.23 -5.22 9.35
CA GLY A 205 -19.19 -6.24 9.79
C GLY A 205 -19.25 -6.47 11.30
N TYR A 206 -18.18 -6.19 12.04
CA TYR A 206 -18.15 -6.25 13.50
C TYR A 206 -18.60 -4.92 14.14
N LEU A 207 -18.01 -3.81 13.69
CA LEU A 207 -18.24 -2.49 14.31
C LEU A 207 -19.64 -1.93 14.03
N SER A 208 -20.23 -2.22 12.86
CA SER A 208 -21.62 -1.80 12.57
C SER A 208 -22.65 -2.48 13.48
N LYS A 209 -22.36 -3.68 13.99
CA LYS A 209 -23.28 -4.42 14.88
C LYS A 209 -23.26 -3.89 16.30
N GLU A 210 -22.12 -3.41 16.78
CA GLU A 210 -22.01 -2.76 18.10
C GLU A 210 -22.55 -1.33 18.10
N ALA A 211 -22.67 -0.72 16.93
CA ALA A 211 -23.31 0.57 16.82
C ALA A 211 -24.83 0.47 17.11
N LYS A 212 -25.50 -0.65 16.79
CA LYS A 212 -26.95 -0.82 17.03
C LYS A 212 -27.30 -0.96 18.51
#